data_AF-A0A1F4QDT4-F1
#
_entry.id   AF-A0A1F4QDT4-F1
#
_cell.length_a   1.000
_cell.length_b   1.000
_cell.length_c   1.000
_cell.angle_alpha   90.00
_cell.angle_beta   90.00
_cell.angle_gamma   90.00
#
_symmetry.space_group_name_H-M   'P 1'
#
loop_
_entity.id
_entity.type
_entity.pdbx_description
1 polymer ?
#
loop_
_entity_poly.entity_id
_entity_poly.type
_entity_poly.pdbx_seq_one_letter_code
_entity_poly.pdbx_strand_id
1 'polypeptide(L)'
;MARPDIWHRRFYVHPIQRKYLYLSLVPLIICSLAIIVLTFLPMQLLLSGRATELDKAMAASCLSTLGGRLWPALFVSMLLAAILSVLASHALGGPLYRLETIGKRLAAGEFTTPIRVREGDDLQGMAAVLDQAMGILRDALARIREQEGVARARLGALQGELAKGQVPPVTLSGHLQEIEAQLEGIEETLRPFRI
;
A
#
# COMPACT_ATOMS: atom_id res chain seq x y z
N MET A 1 29.65 1.30 -28.94
CA MET A 1 29.30 0.16 -28.07
C MET A 1 28.68 0.69 -26.79
N ALA A 2 27.35 0.65 -26.71
CA ALA A 2 26.61 1.14 -25.55
C ALA A 2 26.72 0.13 -24.40
N ARG A 3 27.10 0.59 -23.21
CA ARG A 3 27.15 -0.23 -21.99
C ARG A 3 25.71 -0.54 -21.55
N PRO A 4 25.36 -1.79 -21.22
CA PRO A 4 24.04 -2.09 -20.71
C PRO A 4 23.93 -1.62 -19.26
N ASP A 5 23.08 -0.61 -19.04
CA ASP A 5 22.80 -0.02 -17.74
C ASP A 5 21.70 -0.82 -17.04
N ILE A 6 22.08 -1.90 -16.34
CA ILE A 6 21.11 -2.83 -15.69
C ILE A 6 21.12 -2.69 -14.16
N TRP A 7 21.95 -1.81 -13.59
CA TRP A 7 22.30 -1.87 -12.15
C TRP A 7 21.99 -0.61 -11.32
N HIS A 8 21.05 0.22 -11.76
CA HIS A 8 20.49 1.28 -10.90
C HIS A 8 19.30 0.83 -10.03
N ARG A 9 19.14 -0.48 -9.79
CA ARG A 9 18.29 -0.95 -8.68
C ARG A 9 19.02 -0.70 -7.36
N ARG A 10 18.98 0.56 -6.91
CA ARG A 10 19.30 0.92 -5.52
C ARG A 10 18.58 -0.09 -4.64
N PHE A 11 19.37 -0.89 -3.93
CA PHE A 11 18.92 -1.80 -2.88
C PHE A 11 18.43 -0.93 -1.72
N TYR A 12 17.34 -0.19 -1.93
CA TYR A 12 16.63 0.49 -0.87
C TYR A 12 15.98 -0.61 -0.06
N VAL A 13 16.63 -0.99 1.03
CA VAL A 13 16.00 -1.77 2.07
C VAL A 13 14.90 -0.89 2.64
N HIS A 14 13.72 -0.91 2.02
CA HIS A 14 12.56 -0.17 2.50
C HIS A 14 12.37 -0.57 3.97
N PRO A 15 12.01 0.35 4.88
CA PRO A 15 11.79 0.00 6.30
C PRO A 15 10.81 -1.18 6.47
N ILE A 16 9.96 -1.40 5.48
CA ILE A 16 9.03 -2.52 5.36
C ILE A 16 9.76 -3.87 5.20
N GLN A 17 10.82 -3.96 4.37
CA GLN A 17 11.63 -5.17 4.21
C GLN A 17 12.24 -5.62 5.53
N ARG A 18 12.76 -4.67 6.31
CA ARG A 18 13.28 -4.96 7.65
C ARG A 18 12.18 -5.49 8.58
N LYS A 19 10.98 -4.92 8.54
CA LYS A 19 9.85 -5.39 9.36
C LYS A 19 9.44 -6.82 8.99
N TYR A 20 9.28 -7.15 7.70
CA TYR A 20 8.92 -8.50 7.27
C TYR A 20 10.02 -9.52 7.54
N LEU A 21 11.29 -9.14 7.38
CA LEU A 21 12.44 -9.98 7.73
C LEU A 21 12.42 -10.36 9.21
N TYR A 22 12.22 -9.39 10.11
CA TYR A 22 12.08 -9.68 11.54
C TYR A 22 10.81 -10.47 11.86
N LEU A 23 9.69 -10.15 11.21
CA LEU A 23 8.41 -10.85 11.40
C LEU A 23 8.48 -12.32 11.00
N SER A 24 9.33 -12.70 10.03
CA SER A 24 9.54 -14.09 9.64
C SER A 24 10.64 -14.80 10.43
N LEU A 25 11.78 -14.12 10.69
CA LEU A 25 12.94 -14.75 11.34
C LEU A 25 12.75 -14.91 12.86
N VAL A 26 12.18 -13.91 13.53
CA VAL A 26 12.05 -13.95 14.99
C VAL A 26 11.15 -15.11 15.45
N PRO A 27 9.94 -15.33 14.89
CA PRO A 27 9.14 -16.48 15.27
C PRO A 27 9.83 -17.81 14.93
N LEU A 28 10.57 -17.88 13.82
CA LEU A 28 11.30 -19.09 13.46
C LEU A 28 12.42 -19.41 14.47
N ILE A 29 13.15 -18.40 14.93
CA ILE A 29 14.18 -18.54 15.97
C ILE A 29 13.54 -18.94 17.31
N ILE A 30 12.38 -18.36 17.64
CA ILE A 30 11.64 -18.74 18.86
C ILE A 30 11.16 -20.19 18.76
N CYS A 31 10.60 -20.60 17.63
CA CYS A 31 10.16 -21.97 17.39
C CYS A 31 11.34 -22.96 17.40
N SER A 32 12.46 -22.61 16.79
CA SER A 32 13.65 -23.47 16.79
C SER A 32 14.22 -23.62 18.20
N LEU A 33 14.28 -22.53 18.97
CA LEU A 33 14.67 -22.57 20.39
C LEU A 33 13.70 -23.41 21.21
N ALA A 34 12.39 -23.26 21.00
CA ALA A 34 11.38 -24.06 21.68
C ALA A 34 11.55 -25.55 21.35
N ILE A 35 11.77 -25.93 20.09
CA ILE A 35 12.04 -27.31 19.69
C ILE A 35 13.30 -27.84 20.40
N ILE A 36 14.38 -27.07 20.44
CA ILE A 36 15.62 -27.46 21.14
C ILE A 36 15.34 -27.67 22.64
N VAL A 37 14.66 -26.73 23.28
CA VAL A 37 14.34 -26.84 24.71
C VAL A 37 13.44 -28.04 24.98
N LEU A 38 12.35 -28.21 24.23
CA LEU A 38 11.42 -29.34 24.43
C LEU A 38 12.04 -30.71 24.17
N THR A 39 13.04 -30.81 23.29
CA THR A 39 13.67 -32.10 22.95
C THR A 39 14.91 -32.40 23.80
N PHE A 40 15.78 -31.42 24.04
CA PHE A 40 17.06 -31.64 24.72
C PHE A 40 16.96 -31.48 26.25
N LEU A 41 16.14 -30.56 26.76
CA LEU A 41 16.02 -30.31 28.20
C LEU A 41 15.48 -31.52 28.99
N PRO A 42 14.37 -32.19 28.60
CA PRO A 42 13.88 -33.34 29.37
C PRO A 42 14.87 -34.51 29.33
N MET A 43 15.58 -34.69 28.21
CA MET A 43 16.61 -35.73 28.09
C MET A 43 17.81 -35.45 29.01
N GLN A 44 18.27 -34.20 29.11
CA GLN A 44 19.35 -33.83 30.04
C GLN A 44 18.94 -34.01 31.51
N LEU A 45 17.71 -33.62 31.87
CA LEU A 45 17.20 -33.78 33.23
C LEU A 45 17.07 -35.27 33.61
N LEU A 46 16.53 -36.10 32.70
CA LEU A 46 16.40 -37.54 32.91
C LEU A 46 17.77 -38.22 33.13
N LEU A 47 18.80 -37.78 32.39
CA LEU A 47 20.16 -38.30 32.49
C LEU A 47 20.93 -37.79 33.72
N SER A 48 20.62 -36.59 34.20
CA SER A 48 21.27 -35.99 35.39
C SER A 48 20.84 -36.61 36.73
N GLY A 49 19.75 -37.40 36.73
CA GLY A 49 19.25 -38.10 37.91
C GLY A 49 20.01 -39.39 38.22
N ARG A 50 19.33 -40.54 38.04
CA ARG A 50 19.84 -41.89 38.38
C ARG A 50 20.23 -42.73 37.16
N ALA A 51 20.52 -42.09 36.03
CA ALA A 51 20.84 -42.79 34.79
C ALA A 51 22.16 -43.58 34.92
N THR A 52 22.13 -44.83 34.52
CA THR A 52 23.28 -45.73 34.48
C THR A 52 24.26 -45.25 33.40
N GLU A 53 25.54 -45.60 33.49
CA GLU A 53 26.53 -45.28 32.44
C GLU A 53 26.11 -45.80 31.04
N LEU A 54 25.37 -46.92 31.01
CA LEU A 54 24.76 -47.46 29.78
C LEU A 54 23.67 -46.54 29.21
N ASP A 55 22.81 -45.98 30.07
CA ASP A 55 21.74 -45.05 29.67
C ASP A 55 22.30 -43.74 29.13
N LYS A 56 23.38 -43.24 29.74
CA LYS A 56 24.11 -42.07 29.27
C LYS A 56 24.76 -42.31 27.90
N ALA A 57 25.36 -43.49 27.68
CA ALA A 57 25.96 -43.85 26.40
C ALA A 57 24.92 -43.99 25.26
N MET A 58 23.78 -44.63 25.55
CA MET A 58 22.66 -44.72 24.59
C MET A 58 22.09 -43.33 24.27
N ALA A 59 21.87 -42.50 25.29
CA ALA A 59 21.34 -41.16 25.06
C ALA A 59 22.32 -40.26 24.31
N ALA A 60 23.63 -40.35 24.55
CA ALA A 60 24.64 -39.62 23.77
C ALA A 60 24.59 -40.00 22.28
N SER A 61 24.33 -41.28 21.98
CA SER A 61 24.19 -41.79 20.61
C SER A 61 22.89 -41.32 19.95
N CYS A 62 21.79 -41.30 20.70
CA CYS A 62 20.54 -40.69 20.24
C CYS A 62 20.68 -39.17 20.03
N LEU A 63 21.36 -38.47 20.94
CA LEU A 63 21.53 -37.02 20.85
C LEU A 63 22.40 -36.61 19.68
N SER A 64 23.47 -37.37 19.40
CA SER A 64 24.35 -37.11 18.27
C SER A 64 23.65 -37.37 16.93
N THR A 65 22.86 -38.44 16.83
CA THR A 65 22.06 -38.73 15.62
C THR A 65 20.92 -37.73 15.43
N LEU A 66 20.21 -37.35 16.50
CA LEU A 66 19.15 -36.35 16.46
C LEU A 66 19.71 -34.97 16.11
N GLY A 67 20.78 -34.54 16.78
CA GLY A 67 21.49 -33.29 16.51
C GLY A 67 22.01 -33.21 15.08
N GLY A 68 22.62 -34.30 14.59
CA GLY A 68 23.13 -34.38 13.22
C GLY A 68 22.07 -34.17 12.14
N ARG A 69 20.78 -34.44 12.43
CA ARG A 69 19.66 -34.23 11.50
C ARG A 69 18.92 -32.92 11.76
N LEU A 70 18.81 -32.49 13.02
CA LEU A 70 18.14 -31.26 13.42
C LEU A 70 18.90 -30.00 12.98
N TRP A 71 20.23 -29.96 13.16
CA TRP A 71 21.02 -28.77 12.80
C TRP A 71 20.91 -28.42 11.31
N PRO A 72 21.10 -29.35 10.35
CA PRO A 72 20.90 -29.05 8.94
C PRO A 72 19.45 -28.66 8.63
N ALA A 73 18.45 -29.32 9.24
CA ALA A 73 17.05 -29.00 9.01
C ALA A 73 16.69 -27.58 9.48
N LEU A 74 17.20 -27.15 10.64
CA LEU A 74 17.04 -25.79 11.16
C LEU A 74 17.76 -24.77 10.28
N PHE A 75 18.97 -25.08 9.82
CA PHE A 75 19.71 -24.17 8.95
C PHE A 75 18.99 -23.98 7.60
N VAL A 76 18.53 -25.07 6.99
CA VAL A 76 17.77 -25.04 5.73
C VAL A 76 16.46 -24.29 5.89
N SER A 77 15.72 -24.51 6.98
CA SER A 77 14.46 -23.79 7.23
C SER A 77 14.69 -22.30 7.44
N MET A 78 15.76 -21.92 8.14
CA MET A 78 16.14 -20.51 8.35
C MET A 78 16.55 -19.82 7.05
N LEU A 79 17.31 -20.52 6.20
CA LEU A 79 17.66 -20.02 4.88
C LEU A 79 16.43 -19.86 3.99
N LEU A 80 15.55 -20.86 3.97
CA LEU A 80 14.32 -20.83 3.18
C LEU A 80 13.38 -19.70 3.63
N ALA A 81 13.22 -19.51 4.93
CA ALA A 81 12.42 -18.43 5.49
C ALA A 81 13.00 -17.05 5.15
N ALA A 82 14.33 -16.89 5.20
CA ALA A 82 14.98 -15.65 4.79
C ALA A 82 14.73 -15.35 3.31
N ILE A 83 14.85 -16.35 2.43
CA ILE A 83 14.58 -16.21 0.99
C ILE A 83 13.11 -15.82 0.75
N LEU A 84 12.16 -16.56 1.34
CA LEU A 84 10.74 -16.28 1.20
C LEU A 84 10.37 -14.87 1.71
N SER A 85 10.97 -14.44 2.82
CA SER A 85 10.76 -13.11 3.38
C SER A 85 11.24 -11.99 2.45
N VAL A 86 12.42 -12.16 1.85
CA VAL A 86 12.96 -11.22 0.86
C VAL A 86 12.08 -11.17 -0.39
N LEU A 87 11.65 -12.33 -0.90
CA LEU A 87 10.78 -12.41 -2.07
C LEU A 87 9.42 -11.75 -1.81
N ALA A 88 8.77 -12.10 -0.69
CA ALA A 88 7.50 -11.50 -0.28
C ALA A 88 7.63 -9.99 -0.11
N SER A 89 8.72 -9.51 0.50
CA SER A 89 8.88 -8.09 0.70
C SER A 89 9.27 -7.33 -0.58
N HIS A 90 9.91 -7.97 -1.56
CA HIS A 90 10.13 -7.37 -2.88
C HIS A 90 8.82 -7.29 -3.67
N ALA A 91 7.93 -8.29 -3.55
CA ALA A 91 6.61 -8.28 -4.16
C ALA A 91 5.75 -7.12 -3.64
N LEU A 92 5.78 -6.85 -2.34
CA LEU A 92 5.00 -5.76 -1.73
C LEU A 92 5.63 -4.37 -1.88
N GLY A 93 6.97 -4.27 -1.86
CA GLY A 93 7.67 -2.98 -1.80
C GLY A 93 7.48 -2.12 -3.04
N GLY A 94 7.52 -2.72 -4.23
CA GLY A 94 7.35 -2.00 -5.50
C GLY A 94 5.97 -1.34 -5.63
N PRO A 95 4.87 -2.11 -5.50
CA PRO A 95 3.51 -1.59 -5.59
C PRO A 95 3.22 -0.52 -4.53
N LEU A 96 3.70 -0.69 -3.30
CA LEU A 96 3.48 0.25 -2.21
C LEU A 96 4.15 1.61 -2.47
N TYR A 97 5.40 1.61 -2.97
CA TYR A 97 6.10 2.83 -3.36
C TYR A 97 5.36 3.60 -4.48
N ARG A 98 4.78 2.86 -5.43
CA ARG A 98 3.97 3.47 -6.50
C ARG A 98 2.70 4.11 -5.94
N LEU A 99 2.02 3.45 -5.01
CA LEU A 99 0.86 4.03 -4.31
C LEU A 99 1.24 5.29 -3.53
N GLU A 100 2.37 5.30 -2.83
CA GLU A 100 2.87 6.49 -2.13
C GLU A 100 3.13 7.65 -3.10
N THR A 101 3.73 7.37 -4.26
CA THR A 101 3.99 8.38 -5.29
C THR A 101 2.69 8.96 -5.84
N ILE A 102 1.69 8.11 -6.07
CA ILE A 102 0.35 8.53 -6.50
C ILE A 102 -0.31 9.39 -5.43
N GLY A 103 -0.23 9.00 -4.16
CA GLY A 103 -0.74 9.78 -3.03
C GLY A 103 -0.07 11.15 -2.92
N LYS A 104 1.25 11.26 -3.19
CA LYS A 104 1.95 12.55 -3.21
C LYS A 104 1.48 13.47 -4.35
N ARG A 105 1.24 12.91 -5.55
CA ARG A 105 0.67 13.66 -6.68
C ARG A 105 -0.75 14.13 -6.39
N LEU A 106 -1.55 13.25 -5.78
CA LEU A 106 -2.90 13.57 -5.34
C LEU A 106 -2.90 14.71 -4.31
N ALA A 107 -1.99 14.68 -3.34
CA ALA A 107 -1.82 15.75 -2.35
C ALA A 107 -1.36 17.08 -2.99
N ALA A 108 -0.67 17.02 -4.14
CA ALA A 108 -0.31 18.19 -4.94
C ALA A 108 -1.45 18.70 -5.85
N GLY A 109 -2.60 18.04 -5.88
CA GLY A 109 -3.74 18.40 -6.73
C GLY A 109 -3.65 17.89 -8.17
N GLU A 110 -2.76 16.93 -8.46
CA GLU A 110 -2.62 16.33 -9.79
C GLU A 110 -3.55 15.11 -9.94
N PHE A 111 -4.66 15.27 -10.68
CA PHE A 111 -5.67 14.22 -10.93
C PHE A 111 -5.60 13.62 -12.35
N THR A 112 -4.54 13.88 -13.11
CA THR A 112 -4.50 13.65 -14.57
C THR A 112 -4.13 12.23 -14.99
N THR A 113 -3.49 11.44 -14.12
CA THR A 113 -3.01 10.09 -14.48
C THR A 113 -3.85 8.98 -13.85
N PRO A 114 -4.27 7.96 -14.64
CA PRO A 114 -4.95 6.79 -14.09
C PRO A 114 -4.02 5.98 -13.17
N ILE A 115 -4.55 5.48 -12.06
CA ILE A 115 -3.84 4.62 -11.11
C ILE A 115 -3.77 3.23 -11.72
N ARG A 116 -2.65 2.94 -12.38
CA ARG A 116 -2.38 1.61 -12.91
C ARG A 116 -1.30 0.93 -12.10
N VAL A 117 -1.69 -0.10 -11.35
CA VAL A 117 -0.76 -1.09 -10.76
C VAL A 117 -0.56 -2.23 -11.76
N ARG A 118 0.60 -2.91 -11.74
CA ARG A 118 0.89 -3.97 -12.71
C ARG A 118 -0.02 -5.17 -12.42
N GLU A 119 -0.43 -5.88 -13.48
CA GLU A 119 -1.20 -7.13 -13.32
C GLU A 119 -0.39 -8.14 -12.49
N GLY A 120 -1.03 -8.70 -11.46
CA GLY A 120 -0.43 -9.69 -10.55
C GLY A 120 0.16 -9.11 -9.26
N ASP A 121 0.12 -7.80 -9.03
CA ASP A 121 0.50 -7.21 -7.74
C ASP A 121 -0.64 -7.37 -6.71
N ASP A 122 -0.30 -7.72 -5.46
CA ASP A 122 -1.26 -7.92 -4.36
C ASP A 122 -2.12 -6.68 -4.04
N LEU A 123 -1.68 -5.49 -4.48
CA LEU A 123 -2.35 -4.21 -4.22
C LEU A 123 -3.29 -3.77 -5.37
N GLN A 124 -3.53 -4.62 -6.36
CA GLN A 124 -4.39 -4.29 -7.51
C GLN A 124 -5.82 -3.90 -7.08
N GLY A 125 -6.40 -4.59 -6.10
CA GLY A 125 -7.74 -4.27 -5.59
C GLY A 125 -7.80 -2.87 -4.98
N MET A 126 -6.80 -2.49 -4.18
CA MET A 126 -6.73 -1.14 -3.60
C MET A 126 -6.50 -0.07 -4.66
N ALA A 127 -5.66 -0.37 -5.67
CA ALA A 127 -5.44 0.52 -6.80
C ALA A 127 -6.71 0.79 -7.60
N ALA A 128 -7.52 -0.24 -7.86
CA ALA A 128 -8.79 -0.11 -8.58
C ALA A 128 -9.79 0.78 -7.83
N VAL A 129 -9.93 0.59 -6.51
CA VAL A 129 -10.81 1.41 -5.67
C VAL A 129 -10.33 2.87 -5.65
N LEU A 130 -9.02 3.10 -5.52
CA LEU A 130 -8.46 4.45 -5.57
C LEU A 130 -8.68 5.11 -6.94
N ASP A 131 -8.49 4.38 -8.04
CA ASP A 131 -8.73 4.91 -9.39
C ASP A 131 -10.18 5.34 -9.57
N GLN A 132 -11.12 4.51 -9.11
CA GLN A 132 -12.54 4.82 -9.14
C GLN A 132 -12.87 6.08 -8.31
N ALA A 133 -12.35 6.17 -7.08
CA ALA A 133 -12.56 7.33 -6.22
C ALA A 133 -12.00 8.62 -6.83
N MET A 134 -10.80 8.56 -7.41
CA MET A 134 -10.21 9.71 -8.10
C MET A 134 -10.95 10.06 -9.39
N GLY A 135 -11.51 9.07 -10.10
CA GLY A 135 -12.38 9.31 -11.26
C GLY A 135 -13.59 10.14 -10.88
N ILE A 136 -14.31 9.75 -9.83
CA ILE A 136 -15.46 10.49 -9.29
C ILE A 136 -15.07 11.92 -8.92
N LEU A 137 -13.94 12.09 -8.23
CA LEU A 137 -13.46 13.40 -7.81
C LEU A 137 -13.08 14.30 -9.00
N ARG A 138 -12.37 13.74 -9.99
CA ARG A 138 -11.99 14.46 -11.22
C ARG A 138 -13.22 14.92 -12.00
N ASP A 139 -14.21 14.05 -12.14
CA ASP A 139 -15.43 14.35 -12.89
C ASP A 139 -16.24 15.44 -12.17
N ALA A 140 -16.33 15.40 -10.84
CA ALA A 140 -16.96 16.46 -10.05
C ALA A 140 -16.23 17.81 -10.18
N LEU A 141 -14.90 17.82 -10.06
CA LEU A 141 -14.07 19.02 -10.25
C LEU A 141 -14.21 19.61 -11.67
N ALA A 142 -14.30 18.76 -12.70
CA ALA A 142 -14.50 19.20 -14.07
C ALA A 142 -15.86 19.89 -14.24
N ARG A 143 -16.94 19.30 -13.72
CA ARG A 143 -18.30 19.88 -13.76
C ARG A 143 -18.37 21.21 -13.02
N ILE A 144 -17.79 21.29 -11.82
CA ILE A 144 -17.76 22.52 -11.03
C ILE A 144 -17.01 23.63 -11.79
N ARG A 145 -15.87 23.33 -12.41
CA ARG A 145 -15.12 24.32 -13.22
C ARG A 145 -15.89 24.77 -14.46
N GLU A 146 -16.60 23.86 -15.11
CA GLU A 146 -17.47 24.18 -16.25
C GLU A 146 -18.59 25.13 -15.83
N GLN A 147 -19.29 24.81 -14.74
CA GLN A 147 -20.35 25.65 -14.16
C GLN A 147 -19.83 27.01 -13.71
N GLU A 148 -18.66 27.07 -13.06
CA GLU A 148 -17.99 28.32 -12.69
C GLU A 148 -17.68 29.18 -13.93
N GLY A 149 -17.17 28.56 -15.01
CA GLY A 149 -16.88 29.25 -16.26
C GLY A 149 -18.12 29.85 -16.91
N VAL A 150 -19.22 29.09 -16.96
CA VAL A 150 -20.52 29.54 -17.48
C VAL A 150 -21.06 30.69 -16.63
N ALA A 151 -21.02 30.56 -15.30
CA ALA A 151 -21.48 31.60 -14.38
C ALA A 151 -20.65 32.90 -14.53
N ARG A 152 -19.32 32.81 -14.62
CA ARG A 152 -18.45 33.98 -14.83
C ARG A 152 -18.69 34.67 -16.17
N ALA A 153 -18.84 33.92 -17.26
CA ALA A 153 -19.12 34.48 -18.57
C ALA A 153 -20.45 35.26 -18.57
N ARG A 154 -21.47 34.72 -17.91
CA ARG A 154 -22.78 35.37 -17.75
C ARG A 154 -22.73 36.62 -16.89
N LEU A 155 -22.02 36.58 -15.76
CA LEU A 155 -21.80 37.77 -14.93
C LEU A 155 -21.09 38.87 -15.73
N GLY A 156 -20.11 38.53 -16.57
CA GLY A 156 -19.46 39.49 -17.46
C GLY A 156 -20.40 40.08 -18.51
N ALA A 157 -21.28 39.27 -19.11
CA ALA A 157 -22.30 39.74 -20.04
C ALA A 157 -23.27 40.73 -19.37
N LEU A 158 -23.78 40.39 -18.18
CA LEU A 158 -24.69 41.22 -17.41
C LEU A 158 -24.06 42.56 -16.99
N GLN A 159 -22.79 42.54 -16.57
CA GLN A 159 -22.03 43.76 -16.28
C GLN A 159 -21.87 44.63 -17.53
N GLY A 160 -21.63 44.02 -18.69
CA GLY A 160 -21.54 44.73 -19.97
C GLY A 160 -22.87 45.36 -20.40
N GLU A 161 -23.99 44.70 -20.14
CA GLU A 161 -25.33 45.26 -20.40
C GLU A 161 -25.70 46.39 -19.42
N LEU A 162 -25.37 46.24 -18.13
CA LEU A 162 -25.55 47.29 -17.13
C LEU A 162 -24.74 48.55 -17.48
N ALA A 163 -23.50 48.39 -17.96
CA ALA A 163 -22.66 49.50 -18.40
C ALA A 163 -23.23 50.28 -19.60
N LYS A 164 -24.10 49.64 -20.42
CA LYS A 164 -24.78 50.26 -21.56
C LYS A 164 -26.05 51.03 -21.17
N GLY A 165 -26.42 51.05 -19.88
CA GLY A 165 -27.41 51.98 -19.33
C GLY A 165 -28.88 51.61 -19.54
N GLN A 166 -29.20 50.45 -20.10
CA GLN A 166 -30.58 49.95 -20.20
C GLN A 166 -30.61 48.42 -20.06
N VAL A 167 -30.83 47.94 -18.84
CA VAL A 167 -31.16 46.52 -18.60
C VAL A 167 -32.62 46.44 -18.16
N PRO A 168 -33.53 45.95 -19.02
CA PRO A 168 -34.90 45.69 -18.63
C PRO A 168 -34.98 44.77 -17.39
N PRO A 169 -35.95 44.97 -16.48
CA PRO A 169 -36.13 44.12 -15.30
C PRO A 169 -36.29 42.63 -15.65
N VAL A 170 -36.86 42.34 -16.82
CA VAL A 170 -37.06 40.97 -17.35
C VAL A 170 -35.73 40.27 -17.62
N THR A 171 -34.73 40.99 -18.14
CA THR A 171 -33.40 40.44 -18.43
C THR A 171 -32.65 40.12 -17.15
N LEU A 172 -32.78 40.98 -16.12
CA LEU A 172 -32.21 40.77 -14.79
C LEU A 172 -32.77 39.51 -14.11
N SER A 173 -34.09 39.32 -14.14
CA SER A 173 -34.72 38.13 -13.56
C SER A 173 -34.32 36.84 -14.29
N GLY A 174 -34.18 36.88 -15.62
CA GLY A 174 -33.72 35.73 -16.41
C GLY A 174 -32.29 35.32 -16.05
N HIS A 175 -31.40 36.29 -15.89
CA HIS A 175 -30.03 36.03 -15.46
C HIS A 175 -29.92 35.51 -14.02
N LEU A 176 -30.78 35.98 -13.10
CA LEU A 176 -30.82 35.47 -11.72
C LEU A 176 -31.30 34.00 -11.67
N GLN A 177 -32.39 33.66 -12.38
CA GLN A 177 -32.85 32.27 -12.49
C GLN A 177 -31.78 31.34 -13.05
N GLU A 178 -31.04 31.82 -14.05
CA GLU A 178 -29.96 31.05 -14.66
C GLU A 178 -28.75 30.86 -13.73
N ILE A 179 -28.45 31.81 -12.85
CA ILE A 179 -27.41 31.68 -11.82
C ILE A 179 -27.87 30.71 -10.72
N GLU A 180 -29.13 30.81 -10.29
CA GLU A 180 -29.73 29.85 -9.34
C GLU A 180 -29.66 28.42 -9.89
N ALA A 181 -29.99 28.21 -11.17
CA ALA A 181 -29.88 26.90 -11.81
C ALA A 181 -28.43 26.36 -11.85
N GLN A 182 -27.42 27.24 -11.97
CA GLN A 182 -26.01 26.82 -11.88
C GLN A 182 -25.62 26.43 -10.45
N LEU A 183 -26.11 27.15 -9.45
CA LEU A 183 -25.89 26.82 -8.04
C LEU A 183 -26.54 25.48 -7.67
N GLU A 184 -27.78 25.23 -8.09
CA GLU A 184 -28.43 23.92 -7.94
C GLU A 184 -27.62 22.82 -8.62
N GLY A 185 -27.10 23.06 -9.83
CA GLY A 185 -26.24 22.11 -10.54
C GLY A 185 -24.93 21.80 -9.81
N ILE A 186 -24.35 22.77 -9.10
CA ILE A 186 -23.17 22.56 -8.25
C ILE A 186 -23.57 21.72 -7.03
N GLU A 187 -24.69 22.03 -6.38
CA GLU A 187 -25.21 21.26 -5.23
C GLU A 187 -25.49 19.80 -5.60
N GLU A 188 -26.08 19.53 -6.76
CA GLU A 188 -26.30 18.17 -7.25
C GLU A 188 -24.99 17.43 -7.50
N THR A 189 -23.99 18.11 -8.07
CA THR A 189 -22.65 17.54 -8.28
C THR A 189 -21.97 17.20 -6.95
N LEU A 190 -22.23 17.99 -5.91
CA LEU A 190 -21.68 17.80 -4.57
C LEU A 190 -22.47 16.79 -3.72
N ARG A 191 -23.74 16.51 -4.02
CA ARG A 191 -24.63 15.60 -3.26
C ARG A 191 -24.01 14.23 -2.90
N PRO A 192 -23.22 13.55 -3.76
CA PRO A 192 -22.57 12.29 -3.41
C PRO A 192 -21.46 12.41 -2.34
N PHE A 193 -20.87 13.59 -2.18
CA PHE A 193 -19.80 13.85 -1.24
C PHE A 193 -20.40 14.20 0.12
N ARG A 194 -20.32 13.27 1.07
CA ARG A 194 -20.68 13.51 2.48
C ARG A 194 -19.55 14.28 3.15
N ILE A 195 -19.62 15.61 3.10
CA ILE A 195 -18.69 16.54 3.76
C ILE A 195 -19.37 17.11 5.00
#